data_AF-A1Z1N6-F1
#
_entry.id   AF-A1Z1N6-F1
#
_cell.length_a   1.000
_cell.length_b   1.000
_cell.length_c   1.000
_cell.angle_alpha   90.00
_cell.angle_beta   90.00
_cell.angle_gamma   90.00
#
_symmetry.space_group_name_H-M   'P 1'
#
loop_
_entity.id
_entity.type
_entity.pdbx_description
1 polymer ?
#
loop_
_entity_poly.entity_id
_entity_poly.type
_entity_poly.pdbx_seq_one_letter_code
_entity_poly.pdbx_strand_id
1 'polypeptide(L)'
;ADAGDSAALLSGALNVPMLFTGHSLGRDKLEQLLKQGRQTREEINATYKIMRRIEAEEIALDASEIVVTSTRQEIEEQWRLYDGFDVVLERKLRARIKRGVSCYGRYMPRMVIIPPGMEFNHITIHDGDVDGESEGTDENSAVPDPPIWSEIMRFFTNPRKPMILALSRPDPKKNITTLVKAFGECR
;
A
#
# COMPACT_ATOMS: atom_id res chain seq x y z
N ALA A 1 -10.37 7.77 1.99
CA ALA A 1 -10.48 9.10 2.62
C ALA A 1 -11.94 9.42 2.85
N ASP A 2 -12.73 9.50 1.78
CA ASP A 2 -14.19 9.28 1.74
C ASP A 2 -14.76 8.30 2.78
N ALA A 3 -14.29 7.04 2.82
CA ALA A 3 -14.76 6.05 3.78
C ALA A 3 -14.35 6.39 5.23
N GLY A 4 -13.18 7.00 5.40
CA GLY A 4 -12.70 7.46 6.70
C GLY A 4 -13.53 8.64 7.23
N ASP A 5 -13.83 9.62 6.38
CA ASP A 5 -14.70 10.76 6.68
C ASP A 5 -16.11 10.30 7.07
N SER A 6 -16.68 9.39 6.28
CA SER A 6 -17.99 8.78 6.59
C SER A 6 -17.97 8.01 7.90
N ALA A 7 -16.92 7.22 8.14
CA ALA A 7 -16.76 6.45 9.37
C ALA A 7 -16.56 7.34 10.61
N ALA A 8 -15.86 8.46 10.48
CA ALA A 8 -15.67 9.43 11.55
C ALA A 8 -17.00 10.05 11.99
N LEU A 9 -17.84 10.43 11.02
CA LEU A 9 -19.19 10.93 11.31
C LEU A 9 -20.07 9.88 11.97
N LEU A 10 -20.03 8.64 11.50
CA LEU A 10 -20.80 7.54 12.08
C LEU A 10 -20.32 7.18 13.49
N SER A 11 -19.00 7.16 13.72
CA SER A 11 -18.39 6.91 15.03
C SER A 11 -18.87 7.95 16.05
N GLY A 12 -18.82 9.24 15.69
CA GLY A 12 -19.32 10.32 16.54
C GLY A 12 -20.82 10.24 16.80
N ALA A 13 -21.63 9.97 15.76
CA ALA A 13 -23.08 9.90 15.88
C ALA A 13 -23.57 8.69 16.70
N LEU A 14 -22.90 7.55 16.57
CA LEU A 14 -23.29 6.31 17.23
C LEU A 14 -22.53 6.07 18.55
N ASN A 15 -21.54 6.89 18.86
CA ASN A 15 -20.63 6.74 20.00
C ASN A 15 -19.99 5.34 20.04
N VAL A 16 -19.47 4.89 18.89
CA VAL A 16 -18.77 3.61 18.75
C VAL A 16 -17.31 3.84 18.36
N PRO A 17 -16.36 3.05 18.90
CA PRO A 17 -14.95 3.17 18.55
C PRO A 17 -14.70 3.01 17.05
N MET A 18 -13.88 3.90 16.49
CA MET A 18 -13.44 3.81 15.09
C MET A 18 -12.05 3.18 14.98
N LEU A 19 -11.93 2.18 14.09
CA LEU A 19 -10.66 1.66 13.60
C LEU A 19 -10.46 2.11 12.16
N PHE A 20 -9.25 2.57 11.83
CA PHE A 20 -8.96 3.12 10.51
C PHE A 20 -7.68 2.57 9.89
N THR A 21 -7.62 2.56 8.56
CA THR A 21 -6.43 2.18 7.80
C THR A 21 -6.26 3.12 6.60
N GLY A 22 -5.04 3.63 6.42
CA GLY A 22 -4.68 4.58 5.38
C GLY A 22 -3.90 3.92 4.26
N HIS A 23 -4.54 3.07 3.46
CA HIS A 23 -3.91 2.33 2.34
C HIS A 23 -3.05 3.19 1.39
N SER A 24 -3.42 4.46 1.23
CA SER A 24 -2.66 5.47 0.50
C SER A 24 -2.98 6.81 1.15
N LEU A 25 -1.94 7.61 1.40
CA LEU A 25 -2.09 8.90 2.08
C LEU A 25 -1.95 10.07 1.12
N GLY A 26 -2.80 11.08 1.29
CA GLY A 26 -2.84 12.29 0.49
C GLY A 26 -1.58 13.15 0.63
N ARG A 27 -1.03 13.32 1.85
CA ARG A 27 0.17 14.16 2.06
C ARG A 27 1.42 13.56 1.41
N ASP A 28 1.67 12.26 1.60
CA ASP A 28 2.76 11.53 0.90
C ASP A 28 2.61 11.63 -0.62
N LYS A 29 1.39 11.42 -1.13
CA LYS A 29 1.10 11.55 -2.57
C LYS A 29 1.34 12.96 -3.10
N LEU A 30 0.98 13.98 -2.33
CA LEU A 30 1.24 15.39 -2.69
C LEU A 30 2.74 15.67 -2.74
N GLU A 31 3.49 15.25 -1.73
CA GLU A 31 4.94 15.45 -1.67
C GLU A 31 5.65 14.80 -2.87
N GLN A 32 5.26 13.56 -3.23
CA GLN A 32 5.78 12.88 -4.41
C GLN A 32 5.47 13.62 -5.72
N LEU A 33 4.25 14.14 -5.88
CA LEU A 33 3.85 14.87 -7.09
C LEU A 33 4.61 16.19 -7.20
N LEU A 34 4.82 16.90 -6.09
CA LEU A 34 5.61 18.13 -6.07
C LEU A 34 7.09 17.85 -6.38
N LYS A 35 7.66 16.76 -5.88
CA LYS A 35 9.04 16.33 -6.19
C LYS A 35 9.26 16.04 -7.68
N GLN A 36 8.21 15.64 -8.42
CA GLN A 36 8.32 15.45 -9.87
C GLN A 36 8.46 16.77 -10.64
N GLY A 37 8.10 17.91 -10.02
CA GLY A 37 8.25 19.25 -10.61
C GLY A 37 7.41 19.52 -11.86
N ARG A 38 6.47 18.64 -12.20
CA ARG A 38 5.65 18.75 -13.43
C ARG A 38 4.43 19.65 -13.29
N GLN A 39 3.95 19.83 -12.06
CA GLN A 39 2.72 20.56 -11.76
C GLN A 39 2.90 21.37 -10.47
N THR A 40 2.28 22.55 -10.41
CA THR A 40 2.21 23.34 -9.17
C THR A 40 1.25 22.71 -8.17
N ARG A 41 1.32 23.14 -6.90
CA ARG A 41 0.42 22.64 -5.85
C ARG A 41 -1.05 22.92 -6.21
N GLU A 42 -1.30 24.07 -6.81
CA GLU A 42 -2.62 24.54 -7.22
C GLU A 42 -3.18 23.67 -8.35
N GLU A 43 -2.35 23.34 -9.36
CA GLU A 43 -2.72 22.45 -10.46
C GLU A 43 -3.00 21.02 -9.98
N ILE A 44 -2.16 20.50 -9.08
CA ILE A 44 -2.36 19.19 -8.44
C ILE A 44 -3.70 19.19 -7.70
N ASN A 45 -3.98 20.23 -6.91
CA ASN A 45 -5.23 20.31 -6.18
C ASN A 45 -6.45 20.47 -7.10
N ALA A 46 -6.34 21.27 -8.17
CA ALA A 46 -7.41 21.43 -9.15
C ALA A 46 -7.78 20.09 -9.81
N THR A 47 -6.78 19.29 -10.15
CA THR A 47 -6.91 17.99 -10.83
C THR A 47 -7.40 16.89 -9.90
N TYR A 48 -6.74 16.71 -8.75
CA TYR A 48 -6.94 15.54 -7.88
C TYR A 48 -7.79 15.81 -6.63
N LYS A 49 -8.18 17.07 -6.40
CA LYS A 49 -8.85 17.52 -5.17
C LYS A 49 -8.09 17.07 -3.91
N ILE A 50 -6.76 17.14 -3.98
CA ILE A 50 -5.86 16.54 -2.98
C ILE A 50 -6.04 17.15 -1.59
N MET A 51 -6.35 18.45 -1.49
CA MET A 51 -6.55 19.12 -0.21
C MET A 51 -7.79 18.61 0.51
N ARG A 52 -8.90 18.42 -0.21
CA ARG A 52 -10.13 17.82 0.35
C ARG A 52 -9.88 16.40 0.85
N ARG A 53 -9.06 15.64 0.14
CA ARG A 53 -8.65 14.30 0.57
C ARG A 53 -7.83 14.33 1.85
N ILE A 54 -6.85 15.23 1.95
CA ILE A 54 -5.99 15.38 3.13
C ILE A 54 -6.85 15.79 4.34
N GLU A 55 -7.78 16.73 4.17
CA GLU A 55 -8.71 17.13 5.23
C GLU A 55 -9.57 15.97 5.74
N ALA A 56 -10.15 15.18 4.84
CA ALA A 56 -10.88 13.96 5.20
C ALA A 56 -10.00 12.93 5.95
N GLU A 57 -8.72 12.83 5.59
CA GLU A 57 -7.76 11.95 6.27
C GLU A 57 -7.36 12.49 7.67
N GLU A 58 -7.23 13.81 7.86
CA GLU A 58 -7.02 14.43 9.17
C GLU A 58 -8.22 14.18 10.10
N ILE A 59 -9.44 14.35 9.59
CA ILE A 59 -10.68 14.07 10.35
C ILE A 59 -10.73 12.58 10.76
N ALA A 60 -10.46 11.68 9.81
CA ALA A 60 -10.46 10.25 10.09
C ALA A 60 -9.37 9.87 11.12
N LEU A 61 -8.19 10.50 11.04
CA LEU A 61 -7.09 10.29 11.98
C LEU A 61 -7.45 10.74 13.39
N ASP A 62 -8.06 11.91 13.55
CA ASP A 62 -8.49 12.46 14.84
C ASP A 62 -9.60 11.62 15.48
N ALA A 63 -10.58 11.17 14.69
CA ALA A 63 -11.70 10.35 15.16
C ALA A 63 -11.32 8.89 15.50
N SER A 64 -10.16 8.41 15.05
CA SER A 64 -9.78 7.01 15.19
C SER A 64 -9.26 6.69 16.59
N GLU A 65 -9.72 5.57 17.16
CA GLU A 65 -9.12 4.96 18.35
C GLU A 65 -7.79 4.27 18.03
N ILE A 66 -7.78 3.56 16.90
CA ILE A 66 -6.65 2.78 16.41
C ILE A 66 -6.50 3.03 14.92
N VAL A 67 -5.26 3.24 14.49
CA VAL A 67 -4.89 3.25 13.08
C VAL A 67 -4.02 2.04 12.80
N VAL A 68 -4.48 1.21 11.86
CA VAL A 68 -3.77 0.02 11.39
C VAL A 68 -2.96 0.39 10.16
N THR A 69 -1.67 0.06 10.19
CA THR A 69 -0.74 0.27 9.08
C THR A 69 -0.12 -1.06 8.64
N SER A 70 0.33 -1.11 7.39
CA SER A 70 1.00 -2.32 6.87
C SER A 70 2.45 -2.43 7.35
N THR A 71 3.11 -1.28 7.56
CA THR A 71 4.53 -1.22 7.92
C THR A 71 4.82 -0.14 8.97
N ARG A 72 6.03 -0.21 9.55
CA ARG A 72 6.55 0.86 10.42
C ARG A 72 6.84 2.15 9.65
N GLN A 73 7.34 2.01 8.43
CA GLN A 73 7.64 3.12 7.53
C GLN A 73 6.40 4.00 7.31
N GLU A 74 5.24 3.37 7.09
CA GLU A 74 3.97 4.08 6.92
C GLU A 74 3.67 5.01 8.11
N ILE A 75 3.96 4.59 9.34
CA ILE A 75 3.77 5.40 10.55
C ILE A 75 4.81 6.53 10.63
N GLU A 76 6.09 6.20 10.50
CA GLU A 76 7.19 7.11 10.83
C GLU A 76 7.48 8.13 9.71
N GLU A 77 7.13 7.81 8.47
CA GLU A 77 7.40 8.65 7.30
C GLU A 77 6.14 9.24 6.69
N GLN A 78 5.02 8.51 6.60
CA GLN A 78 3.84 8.98 5.88
C GLN A 78 2.81 9.61 6.83
N TRP A 79 2.38 8.88 7.88
CA TRP A 79 1.45 9.41 8.88
C TRP A 79 2.02 10.58 9.67
N ARG A 80 3.35 10.58 9.89
CA ARG A 80 4.06 11.71 10.51
C ARG A 80 3.91 13.04 9.76
N LEU A 81 3.49 13.01 8.48
CA LEU A 81 3.24 14.23 7.72
C LEU A 81 1.96 14.96 8.16
N TYR A 82 1.05 14.29 8.86
CA TYR A 82 -0.26 14.82 9.26
C TYR A 82 -0.17 15.62 10.55
N ASP A 83 -0.98 16.68 10.64
CA ASP A 83 -0.90 17.59 11.79
C ASP A 83 -1.54 16.95 13.04
N GLY A 84 -2.52 16.07 12.87
CA GLY A 84 -3.17 15.32 13.95
C GLY A 84 -2.33 14.23 14.59
N PHE A 85 -1.09 14.00 14.14
CA PHE A 85 -0.27 12.89 14.64
C PHE A 85 1.21 13.22 14.80
N ASP A 86 1.73 12.99 16.00
CA ASP A 86 3.15 13.06 16.31
C ASP A 86 3.60 11.79 17.03
N VAL A 87 4.61 11.12 16.47
CA VAL A 87 5.12 9.82 16.96
C VAL A 87 5.65 9.92 18.40
N VAL A 88 6.28 11.03 18.77
CA VAL A 88 6.88 11.21 20.09
C VAL A 88 5.78 11.48 21.13
N LEU A 89 4.81 12.31 20.78
CA LEU A 89 3.69 12.64 21.64
C LEU A 89 2.79 11.43 21.85
N GLU A 90 2.48 10.66 20.81
CA GLU A 90 1.73 9.41 20.91
C GLU A 90 2.38 8.45 21.93
N ARG A 91 3.68 8.20 21.78
CA ARG A 91 4.45 7.32 22.70
C ARG A 91 4.40 7.84 24.15
N LYS A 92 4.50 9.15 24.35
CA LYS A 92 4.41 9.79 25.68
C LYS A 92 3.01 9.64 26.28
N LEU A 93 1.96 9.90 25.51
CA LEU A 93 0.58 9.75 25.95
C LEU A 93 0.29 8.28 26.32
N ARG A 94 0.72 7.34 25.49
CA ARG A 94 0.59 5.90 25.76
C ARG A 94 1.28 5.49 27.06
N ALA A 95 2.51 5.97 27.29
CA ALA A 95 3.25 5.69 28.53
C ALA A 95 2.56 6.27 29.77
N ARG A 96 1.93 7.45 29.67
CA ARG A 96 1.14 8.05 30.75
C ARG A 96 -0.13 7.27 31.05
N ILE A 97 -0.90 6.92 30.02
CA ILE A 97 -2.12 6.11 30.14
C ILE A 97 -1.81 4.77 30.81
N LYS A 98 -0.74 4.08 30.39
CA LYS A 98 -0.31 2.81 31.01
C LYS A 98 0.02 2.93 32.50
N ARG A 99 0.44 4.12 32.95
CA ARG A 99 0.78 4.41 34.36
C ARG A 99 -0.39 5.00 35.15
N GLY A 100 -1.58 5.10 34.55
CA GLY A 100 -2.74 5.74 35.18
C GLY A 100 -2.58 7.24 35.40
N VAL A 101 -1.67 7.89 34.66
CA VAL A 101 -1.40 9.33 34.78
C VAL A 101 -2.27 10.09 33.79
N SER A 102 -2.96 11.13 34.26
CA SER A 102 -3.81 11.98 33.43
C SER A 102 -3.05 12.56 32.21
N CYS A 103 -3.71 12.57 31.06
CA CYS A 103 -3.23 13.19 29.83
C CYS A 103 -3.82 14.58 29.59
N TYR A 104 -4.54 15.15 30.55
CA TYR A 104 -5.20 16.48 30.45
C TYR A 104 -6.10 16.60 29.21
N GLY A 105 -6.85 15.53 28.90
CA GLY A 105 -7.72 15.47 27.72
C GLY A 105 -6.98 15.32 26.38
N ARG A 106 -5.64 15.28 26.36
CA ARG A 106 -4.88 15.03 25.13
C ARG A 106 -5.00 13.58 24.72
N TYR A 107 -5.22 13.40 23.43
CA TYR A 107 -5.45 12.12 22.81
C TYR A 107 -4.66 12.03 21.49
N MET A 108 -4.23 10.83 21.14
CA MET A 108 -3.67 10.49 19.83
C MET A 108 -4.06 9.05 19.50
N PRO A 109 -4.35 8.75 18.21
CA PRO A 109 -4.68 7.41 17.77
C PRO A 109 -3.55 6.44 18.05
N ARG A 110 -3.92 5.23 18.50
CA ARG A 110 -2.95 4.15 18.69
C ARG A 110 -2.56 3.57 17.34
N MET A 111 -1.33 3.79 16.91
CA MET A 111 -0.79 3.13 15.71
C MET A 111 -0.47 1.65 15.98
N VAL A 112 -0.90 0.75 15.09
CA VAL A 112 -0.67 -0.69 15.14
C VAL A 112 -0.25 -1.21 13.76
N ILE A 113 0.87 -1.93 13.70
CA ILE A 113 1.34 -2.54 12.46
C ILE A 113 0.73 -3.94 12.34
N ILE A 114 -0.07 -4.16 11.29
CA ILE A 114 -0.61 -5.46 10.91
C ILE A 114 -0.30 -5.65 9.43
N PRO A 115 0.80 -6.36 9.10
CA PRO A 115 1.16 -6.60 7.70
C PRO A 115 0.04 -7.37 6.98
N PRO A 116 -0.28 -7.01 5.72
CA PRO A 116 -1.27 -7.74 4.94
C PRO A 116 -0.75 -9.14 4.59
N GLY A 117 -1.68 -10.06 4.31
CA GLY A 117 -1.39 -11.39 3.79
C GLY A 117 -1.87 -11.58 2.34
N MET A 118 -1.59 -12.75 1.78
CA MET A 118 -2.20 -13.23 0.53
C MET A 118 -2.94 -14.53 0.80
N GLU A 119 -4.02 -14.76 0.07
CA GLU A 119 -4.73 -16.03 0.07
C GLU A 119 -4.03 -17.02 -0.86
N PHE A 120 -3.70 -18.22 -0.36
CA PHE A 120 -2.89 -19.19 -1.08
C PHE A 120 -3.72 -20.22 -1.87
N ASN A 121 -5.05 -20.25 -1.72
CA ASN A 121 -5.93 -21.24 -2.34
C ASN A 121 -5.83 -21.28 -3.88
N HIS A 122 -5.41 -20.17 -4.49
CA HIS A 122 -5.26 -20.04 -5.94
C HIS A 122 -3.80 -19.95 -6.40
N ILE A 123 -2.84 -20.23 -5.49
CA ILE A 123 -1.41 -20.26 -5.80
C ILE A 123 -0.98 -21.72 -5.84
N THR A 124 -0.86 -22.27 -7.04
CA THR A 124 -0.27 -23.59 -7.25
C THR A 124 1.25 -23.47 -7.30
N ILE A 125 1.92 -23.96 -6.27
CA ILE A 125 3.38 -24.09 -6.27
C ILE A 125 3.73 -25.17 -7.30
N HIS A 126 4.52 -24.81 -8.30
CA HIS A 126 5.13 -25.78 -9.20
C HIS A 126 6.53 -26.04 -8.63
N ASP A 127 6.76 -27.22 -8.06
CA ASP A 127 8.03 -27.62 -7.41
C ASP A 127 9.18 -27.87 -8.42
N GLY A 128 9.27 -27.06 -9.48
CA GLY A 128 10.14 -27.32 -10.63
C GLY A 128 11.49 -26.59 -10.68
N ASP A 129 11.73 -25.56 -9.86
CA ASP A 129 12.87 -24.65 -10.07
C ASP A 129 13.65 -24.29 -8.78
N VAL A 130 13.81 -25.24 -7.85
CA VAL A 130 14.80 -25.11 -6.78
C VAL A 130 15.60 -26.40 -6.69
N ASP A 131 16.81 -26.33 -7.21
CA ASP A 131 17.86 -27.36 -7.24
C ASP A 131 17.74 -28.44 -8.32
N GLY A 132 18.83 -28.58 -9.08
CA GLY A 132 18.96 -29.50 -10.20
C GLY A 132 18.87 -30.96 -9.79
N GLU A 133 18.59 -31.77 -10.82
CA GLU A 133 18.38 -33.23 -10.82
C GLU A 133 16.91 -33.65 -10.69
N SER A 134 16.20 -33.64 -11.82
CA SER A 134 15.04 -34.52 -12.00
C SER A 134 15.53 -35.95 -12.26
N GLU A 135 15.68 -36.75 -11.20
CA GLU A 135 15.60 -38.21 -11.36
C GLU A 135 14.16 -38.58 -11.69
N GLY A 136 14.00 -39.34 -12.77
CA GLY A 136 12.72 -39.55 -13.43
C GLY A 136 11.71 -40.34 -12.62
N THR A 137 10.44 -39.95 -12.70
CA THR A 137 9.30 -40.85 -12.92
C THR A 137 8.04 -40.04 -13.25
N ASP A 138 7.26 -40.57 -14.19
CA ASP A 138 5.87 -40.26 -14.56
C ASP A 138 5.55 -39.00 -15.38
N GLU A 139 5.75 -39.18 -16.70
CA GLU A 139 5.00 -38.53 -17.78
C GLU A 139 3.48 -38.80 -17.62
N ASN A 140 2.73 -37.95 -16.91
CA ASN A 140 1.29 -37.63 -17.16
C ASN A 140 0.62 -36.89 -15.99
N SER A 141 1.19 -35.76 -15.58
CA SER A 141 0.44 -34.71 -14.88
C SER A 141 0.78 -33.35 -15.48
N ALA A 142 0.83 -33.26 -16.81
CA ALA A 142 1.06 -31.99 -17.48
C ALA A 142 -0.19 -31.12 -17.27
N VAL A 143 -0.12 -30.23 -16.28
CA VAL A 143 -1.09 -29.16 -16.11
C VAL A 143 -1.19 -28.46 -17.47
N PRO A 144 -2.37 -28.44 -18.12
CA PRO A 144 -2.49 -27.83 -19.43
C PRO A 144 -2.10 -26.35 -19.35
N ASP A 145 -1.40 -25.88 -20.38
CA ASP A 145 -0.96 -24.50 -20.46
C ASP A 145 -2.14 -23.55 -20.18
N PRO A 146 -1.97 -22.52 -19.34
CA PRO A 146 -3.02 -21.57 -19.05
C PRO A 146 -3.58 -20.97 -20.35
N PRO A 147 -4.89 -20.67 -20.45
CA PRO A 147 -5.48 -20.11 -21.67
C PRO A 147 -4.82 -18.81 -22.17
N ILE A 148 -4.16 -18.07 -21.29
CA ILE A 148 -3.42 -16.84 -21.62
C ILE A 148 -2.08 -17.10 -22.33
N TRP A 149 -1.59 -18.35 -22.32
CA TRP A 149 -0.26 -18.70 -22.82
C TRP A 149 -0.11 -18.37 -24.30
N SER A 150 -1.08 -18.73 -25.15
CA SER A 150 -1.05 -18.41 -26.58
C SER A 150 -1.05 -16.91 -26.85
N GLU A 151 -1.75 -16.13 -26.02
CA GLU A 151 -1.83 -14.68 -26.12
C GLU A 151 -0.51 -13.99 -25.78
N ILE A 152 0.27 -14.57 -24.87
CA ILE A 152 1.57 -14.06 -24.43
C ILE A 152 2.68 -14.53 -25.37
N MET A 153 2.72 -15.84 -25.67
CA MET A 153 3.84 -16.47 -26.38
C MET A 153 4.01 -15.98 -27.82
N ARG A 154 2.94 -15.50 -28.47
CA ARG A 154 3.01 -14.90 -29.81
C ARG A 154 3.94 -13.68 -29.91
N PHE A 155 4.28 -13.03 -28.79
CA PHE A 155 5.19 -11.88 -28.78
C PHE A 155 6.66 -12.26 -28.56
N PHE A 156 6.98 -13.52 -28.22
CA PHE A 156 8.34 -13.97 -27.94
C PHE A 156 8.98 -14.63 -29.17
N THR A 157 10.16 -14.15 -29.58
CA THR A 157 10.96 -14.81 -30.64
C THR A 157 11.52 -16.16 -30.17
N ASN A 158 11.87 -16.28 -28.89
CA ASN A 158 12.29 -17.55 -28.29
C ASN A 158 11.52 -17.76 -26.97
N PRO A 159 10.40 -18.49 -26.98
CA PRO A 159 9.60 -18.82 -25.81
C PRO A 159 10.35 -19.60 -24.71
N ARG A 160 11.50 -20.21 -25.01
CA ARG A 160 12.30 -20.96 -24.03
C ARG A 160 13.24 -20.09 -23.20
N LYS A 161 13.39 -18.80 -23.52
CA LYS A 161 14.19 -17.90 -22.68
C LYS A 161 13.44 -17.60 -21.37
N PRO A 162 14.15 -17.52 -20.22
CA PRO A 162 13.52 -17.13 -18.96
C PRO A 162 12.79 -15.78 -19.10
N MET A 163 11.58 -15.70 -18.56
CA MET A 163 10.75 -14.51 -18.60
C MET A 163 10.97 -13.66 -17.35
N ILE A 164 11.06 -12.34 -17.53
CA ILE A 164 10.88 -11.39 -16.44
C ILE A 164 9.40 -11.01 -16.41
N LEU A 165 8.67 -11.45 -15.38
CA LEU A 165 7.26 -11.12 -15.18
C LEU A 165 7.09 -9.93 -14.23
N ALA A 166 6.42 -8.88 -14.69
CA ALA A 166 6.01 -7.76 -13.86
C ALA A 166 4.52 -7.47 -14.08
N LEU A 167 3.71 -7.59 -13.03
CA LEU A 167 2.27 -7.37 -13.07
C LEU A 167 1.88 -6.20 -12.17
N SER A 168 1.20 -5.21 -12.74
CA SER A 168 0.62 -4.10 -11.98
C SER A 168 -0.50 -3.42 -12.76
N ARG A 169 -1.24 -2.53 -12.11
CA ARG A 169 -2.18 -1.63 -12.82
C ARG A 169 -1.41 -0.73 -13.80
N PRO A 170 -1.99 -0.36 -14.95
CA PRO A 170 -1.37 0.56 -15.91
C PRO A 170 -1.43 2.00 -15.38
N ASP A 171 -0.64 2.27 -14.35
CA ASP A 171 -0.54 3.57 -13.68
C ASP A 171 0.88 4.11 -13.84
N PRO A 172 1.08 5.39 -14.22
CA PRO A 172 2.41 5.98 -14.39
C PRO A 172 3.33 5.82 -13.17
N LYS A 173 2.79 5.75 -11.95
CA LYS A 173 3.58 5.54 -10.72
C LYS A 173 4.23 4.15 -10.65
N LYS A 174 3.70 3.15 -11.36
CA LYS A 174 4.29 1.81 -11.40
C LYS A 174 5.53 1.73 -12.28
N ASN A 175 5.76 2.74 -13.11
CA ASN A 175 6.99 2.92 -13.86
C ASN A 175 7.39 1.74 -14.77
N ILE A 176 6.39 1.03 -15.31
CA ILE A 176 6.61 -0.13 -16.21
C ILE A 176 7.38 0.28 -17.48
N THR A 177 7.21 1.52 -17.95
CA THR A 177 7.94 2.04 -19.12
C THR A 177 9.45 2.09 -18.90
N THR A 178 9.92 2.47 -17.71
CA THR A 178 11.35 2.44 -17.39
C THR A 178 11.87 1.01 -17.30
N LEU A 179 11.09 0.06 -16.77
CA LEU A 179 11.47 -1.36 -16.76
C LEU A 179 11.70 -1.87 -18.19
N VAL A 180 10.78 -1.60 -19.11
CA VAL A 180 10.90 -1.98 -20.53
C VAL A 180 12.13 -1.33 -21.16
N LYS A 181 12.37 -0.04 -20.90
CA LYS A 181 13.55 0.67 -21.41
C LYS A 181 14.86 0.05 -20.89
N ALA A 182 14.97 -0.15 -19.59
CA ALA A 182 16.16 -0.74 -18.97
C ALA A 182 16.45 -2.15 -19.51
N PHE A 183 15.42 -2.97 -19.68
CA PHE A 183 15.56 -4.30 -20.28
C PHE A 183 16.03 -4.22 -21.75
N GLY A 184 15.48 -3.30 -22.55
CA GLY A 184 15.86 -3.14 -23.96
C GLY A 184 17.25 -2.51 -24.18
N GLU A 185 17.76 -1.76 -23.21
CA GLU A 185 19.08 -1.11 -23.27
C GLU A 185 20.22 -1.99 -22.72
N CYS A 186 19.90 -3.03 -21.96
CA CYS A 186 20.88 -3.99 -21.45
C CYS A 186 21.32 -4.93 -22.59
N ARG A 187 22.51 -4.67 -23.15
CA ARG A 187 23.15 -5.49 -24.19
C ARG A 187 24.12 -6.50 -23.59
#